data_AF-A0A4Y8I0W4-F1
#
_entry.id   AF-A0A4Y8I0W4-F1
#
_cell.length_a   1.000
_cell.length_b   1.000
_cell.length_c   1.000
_cell.angle_alpha   90.00
_cell.angle_beta   90.00
_cell.angle_gamma   90.00
#
_symmetry.space_group_name_H-M   'P 1'
#
loop_
_entity.id
_entity.type
_entity.pdbx_description
1 polymer ?
#
loop_
_entity_poly.entity_id
_entity_poly.type
_entity_poly.pdbx_seq_one_letter_code
_entity_poly.pdbx_strand_id
1 'polypeptide(L)'
;MNPNYVITSEYEQYFHSIVKPEINDNIIDAGAYIGDTAIEFCRNLKNKCKIFSFEPDDTNYKCLLCNITNKDLKNNIISLKAGLWRENTFLSFSTQTEKNVNSESYHISNDGNAKVKVISLDSFVKENKIVPSLIKMDIEGAEYEAIQGALNTIQTFKPKLQICIHHNVEDFWRIPILIKK
;
A
#
# COMPACT_ATOMS: atom_id res chain seq x y z
N MET A 1 17.54 -15.07 22.96
CA MET A 1 17.98 -15.98 21.88
C MET A 1 18.24 -15.12 20.67
N ASN A 2 19.47 -15.10 20.15
CA ASN A 2 19.80 -14.43 18.90
C ASN A 2 19.68 -15.50 17.79
N PRO A 3 18.61 -15.53 16.99
CA PRO A 3 18.45 -16.59 16.00
C PRO A 3 19.35 -16.27 14.81
N ASN A 4 20.54 -16.88 14.77
CA ASN A 4 21.51 -16.85 13.67
C ASN A 4 20.97 -17.41 12.32
N TYR A 5 19.65 -17.51 12.14
CA TYR A 5 18.99 -17.99 10.93
C TYR A 5 18.28 -16.88 10.15
N VAL A 6 18.09 -15.70 10.74
CA VAL A 6 17.56 -14.52 10.04
C VAL A 6 18.74 -13.65 9.64
N ILE A 7 19.18 -13.77 8.39
CA ILE A 7 20.13 -12.83 7.81
C ILE A 7 19.37 -11.51 7.66
N THR A 8 19.75 -10.51 8.46
CA THR A 8 19.25 -9.14 8.28
C THR A 8 19.83 -8.58 7.00
N SER A 9 18.97 -7.96 6.18
CA SER A 9 19.41 -7.24 4.98
C SER A 9 20.49 -6.21 5.33
N GLU A 10 21.56 -6.16 4.54
CA GLU A 10 22.57 -5.08 4.62
C GLU A 10 22.09 -3.79 3.93
N TYR A 11 20.99 -3.87 3.18
CA TYR A 11 20.38 -2.73 2.52
C TYR A 11 19.39 -2.01 3.44
N GLU A 12 19.39 -0.69 3.34
CA GLU A 12 18.33 0.16 3.91
C GLU A 12 16.95 -0.27 3.39
N GLN A 13 15.95 -0.12 4.25
CA GLN A 13 14.57 -0.53 3.94
C GLN A 13 14.11 0.13 2.64
N TYR A 14 13.58 -0.68 1.71
CA TYR A 14 13.14 -0.24 0.38
C TYR A 14 14.24 0.26 -0.58
N PHE A 15 15.53 0.16 -0.24
CA PHE A 15 16.66 0.50 -1.10
C PHE A 15 17.54 -0.71 -1.43
N HIS A 16 16.90 -1.85 -1.72
CA HIS A 16 17.60 -3.05 -2.20
C HIS A 16 18.27 -2.79 -3.57
N SER A 17 19.43 -3.39 -3.81
CA SER A 17 20.22 -3.17 -5.04
C SER A 17 19.45 -3.43 -6.35
N ILE A 18 18.58 -4.44 -6.36
CA ILE A 18 17.77 -4.88 -7.51
C ILE A 18 16.35 -4.28 -7.51
N VAL A 19 15.76 -4.05 -6.34
CA VAL A 19 14.35 -3.68 -6.19
C VAL A 19 14.28 -2.40 -5.39
N LYS A 20 14.36 -1.27 -6.10
CA LYS A 20 14.40 0.08 -5.54
C LYS A 20 13.65 1.06 -6.44
N PRO A 21 13.22 2.22 -5.90
CA PRO A 21 12.66 3.30 -6.71
C PRO A 21 13.71 3.87 -7.68
N GLU A 22 13.27 4.25 -8.88
CA GLU A 22 14.11 4.81 -9.93
C GLU A 22 13.49 6.09 -10.54
N ILE A 23 14.33 6.89 -11.20
CA ILE A 23 13.88 8.13 -11.85
C ILE A 23 12.81 7.82 -12.89
N ASN A 24 11.74 8.62 -12.88
CA ASN A 24 10.52 8.51 -13.68
C ASN A 24 9.60 7.35 -13.30
N ASP A 25 9.82 6.67 -12.17
CA ASP A 25 8.88 5.66 -11.69
C ASP A 25 7.52 6.28 -11.33
N ASN A 26 6.45 5.58 -11.71
CA ASN A 26 5.14 5.71 -11.08
C ASN A 26 5.07 4.69 -9.94
N ILE A 27 5.06 5.19 -8.71
CA ILE A 27 5.16 4.39 -7.50
C ILE A 27 3.79 4.32 -6.82
N ILE A 28 3.32 3.12 -6.54
CA ILE A 28 2.20 2.88 -5.64
C ILE A 28 2.79 2.68 -4.24
N ASP A 29 2.39 3.52 -3.29
CA ASP A 29 2.80 3.47 -1.89
C ASP A 29 1.57 3.10 -1.05
N ALA A 30 1.37 1.81 -0.82
CA ALA A 30 0.26 1.26 -0.06
C ALA A 30 0.65 1.15 1.42
N GLY A 31 -0.08 1.86 2.28
CA GLY A 31 0.30 2.06 3.68
C GLY A 31 1.31 3.18 3.79
N ALA A 32 0.86 4.38 3.45
CA ALA A 32 1.73 5.56 3.40
C ALA A 32 2.05 6.11 4.79
N TYR A 33 1.31 5.74 5.83
CA TYR A 33 1.47 6.23 7.20
C TYR A 33 1.50 7.77 7.21
N ILE A 34 2.61 8.36 7.67
CA ILE A 34 2.81 9.82 7.69
C ILE A 34 3.58 10.35 6.46
N GLY A 35 3.78 9.53 5.43
CA GLY A 35 4.41 9.89 4.16
C GLY A 35 5.94 9.89 4.15
N ASP A 36 6.56 9.34 5.17
CA ASP A 36 8.01 9.26 5.32
C ASP A 36 8.69 8.58 4.12
N THR A 37 8.22 7.39 3.75
CA THR A 37 8.75 6.60 2.63
C THR A 37 8.59 7.35 1.31
N ALA A 38 7.42 7.93 1.04
CA ALA A 38 7.16 8.69 -0.17
C ALA A 38 8.04 9.94 -0.29
N ILE A 39 8.21 10.67 0.81
CA ILE A 39 9.09 11.84 0.86
C ILE A 39 10.55 11.44 0.61
N GLU A 40 10.99 10.34 1.20
CA GLU A 40 12.32 9.80 1.02
C GLU A 40 12.57 9.38 -0.44
N PHE A 41 11.63 8.70 -1.08
CA PHE A 41 11.69 8.36 -2.50
C PHE A 41 11.81 9.62 -3.36
N CYS A 42 10.97 10.63 -3.14
CA CYS A 42 11.06 11.90 -3.87
C CYS A 42 12.44 12.56 -3.70
N ARG A 43 13.00 12.59 -2.49
CA ARG A 43 14.33 13.18 -2.23
C ARG A 43 15.43 12.43 -2.98
N ASN A 44 15.47 11.10 -2.86
CA ASN A 44 16.47 10.25 -3.51
C ASN A 44 16.39 10.34 -5.04
N LEU A 45 15.18 10.50 -5.59
CA LEU A 45 14.94 10.62 -7.02
C LEU A 45 14.94 12.07 -7.54
N LYS A 46 15.37 13.03 -6.71
CA LYS A 46 15.44 14.46 -7.07
C LYS A 46 14.11 15.00 -7.62
N ASN A 47 13.00 14.59 -7.00
CA ASN A 47 11.63 14.97 -7.37
C ASN A 47 11.23 14.54 -8.80
N LYS A 48 11.89 13.53 -9.37
CA LYS A 48 11.59 12.96 -10.69
C LYS A 48 10.90 11.60 -10.56
N CYS A 49 9.75 11.59 -9.92
CA CYS A 49 8.89 10.41 -9.78
C CYS A 49 7.46 10.85 -9.53
N LYS A 50 6.50 9.94 -9.73
CA LYS A 50 5.12 10.14 -9.31
C LYS A 50 4.77 9.10 -8.28
N ILE A 51 4.23 9.50 -7.13
CA ILE A 51 3.88 8.60 -6.03
C ILE A 51 2.39 8.73 -5.73
N PHE A 52 1.71 7.61 -5.61
CA PHE A 52 0.31 7.51 -5.19
C PHE A 52 0.27 6.83 -3.83
N SER A 53 0.11 7.65 -2.78
CA SER A 53 0.23 7.25 -1.38
C SER A 53 -1.14 7.00 -0.75
N PHE A 54 -1.42 5.76 -0.39
CA PHE A 54 -2.68 5.29 0.17
C PHE A 54 -2.58 5.17 1.69
N GLU A 55 -3.38 5.95 2.41
CA GLU A 55 -3.48 5.87 3.87
C GLU A 55 -4.94 5.97 4.31
N PRO A 56 -5.53 4.88 4.84
CA PRO A 56 -6.92 4.87 5.30
C PRO A 56 -7.15 5.58 6.64
N ASP A 57 -6.20 5.55 7.57
CA ASP A 57 -6.39 6.09 8.92
C ASP A 57 -6.45 7.62 8.88
N ASP A 58 -7.42 8.20 9.60
CA ASP A 58 -7.64 9.64 9.55
C ASP A 58 -6.50 10.44 10.20
N THR A 59 -5.88 9.91 11.24
CA THR A 59 -4.79 10.58 11.95
C THR A 59 -3.53 10.55 11.10
N ASN A 60 -3.15 9.37 10.60
CA ASN A 60 -1.99 9.20 9.73
C ASN A 60 -2.15 9.99 8.43
N TYR A 61 -3.34 9.94 7.81
CA TYR A 61 -3.60 10.70 6.60
C TYR A 61 -3.47 12.22 6.82
N LYS A 62 -3.93 12.75 7.96
CA LYS A 62 -3.70 14.16 8.30
C LYS A 62 -2.22 14.47 8.46
N CYS A 63 -1.46 13.61 9.14
CA CYS A 63 -0.01 13.74 9.27
C CYS A 63 0.70 13.69 7.91
N LEU A 64 0.32 12.77 7.02
CA LEU A 64 0.77 12.67 5.64
C LEU A 64 0.60 14.00 4.88
N LEU A 65 -0.60 14.59 4.93
CA LEU A 65 -0.86 15.89 4.33
C LEU A 65 -0.02 17.01 4.94
N CYS A 66 0.15 17.00 6.27
CA CYS A 66 0.99 17.97 6.98
C CYS A 66 2.48 17.83 6.68
N ASN A 67 2.97 16.65 6.30
CA ASN A 67 4.37 16.42 5.94
C ASN A 67 4.67 16.77 4.48
N ILE A 68 3.68 16.67 3.58
CA ILE A 68 3.77 17.05 2.17
C ILE A 68 3.49 18.56 2.02
N THR A 69 4.44 19.38 2.46
CA THR A 69 4.25 20.84 2.58
C THR A 69 4.67 21.64 1.35
N ASN A 70 5.85 21.30 0.79
CA ASN A 70 6.46 22.08 -0.29
C ASN A 70 5.87 21.74 -1.67
N LYS A 71 6.06 22.65 -2.63
CA LYS A 71 5.46 22.56 -3.97
C LYS A 71 5.91 21.32 -4.74
N ASP A 72 7.18 20.94 -4.62
CA ASP A 72 7.72 19.79 -5.36
C ASP A 72 7.13 18.48 -4.85
N LEU A 73 7.03 18.31 -3.53
CA LEU A 73 6.39 17.15 -2.94
C LEU A 73 4.91 17.08 -3.31
N LYS A 74 4.18 18.20 -3.26
CA LYS A 74 2.76 18.27 -3.65
C LYS A 74 2.53 17.95 -5.14
N ASN A 75 3.49 18.26 -6.00
CA ASN A 75 3.40 17.95 -7.42
C ASN A 75 3.66 16.46 -7.70
N ASN A 76 4.49 15.81 -6.89
CA ASN A 76 4.94 14.44 -7.14
C ASN A 76 4.17 13.39 -6.33
N ILE A 77 3.70 13.71 -5.13
CA ILE A 77 2.98 12.81 -4.24
C ILE A 77 1.49 13.14 -4.25
N ILE A 78 0.67 12.17 -4.64
CA ILE A 78 -0.79 12.22 -4.56
C ILE A 78 -1.22 11.39 -3.36
N SER A 79 -1.66 12.06 -2.29
CA SER A 79 -2.21 11.41 -1.10
C SER A 79 -3.67 11.00 -1.32
N LEU A 80 -4.00 9.77 -0.96
CA LEU A 80 -5.30 9.14 -1.14
C LEU A 80 -5.79 8.59 0.20
N LYS A 81 -6.91 9.11 0.71
CA LYS A 81 -7.53 8.62 1.95
C LYS A 81 -8.33 7.34 1.69
N ALA A 82 -7.61 6.25 1.45
CA ALA A 82 -8.16 4.91 1.24
C ALA A 82 -7.07 3.86 1.50
N GLY A 83 -7.47 2.66 1.92
CA GLY A 83 -6.61 1.48 1.91
C GLY A 83 -6.70 0.74 0.57
N LEU A 84 -5.74 -0.14 0.29
CA LEU A 84 -5.84 -1.09 -0.82
C LEU A 84 -6.45 -2.41 -0.33
N TRP A 85 -7.27 -3.02 -1.17
CA TRP A 85 -7.99 -4.27 -0.89
C TRP A 85 -8.30 -5.03 -2.19
N ARG A 86 -9.00 -6.16 -2.09
CA ARG A 86 -9.38 -6.98 -3.25
C ARG A 86 -10.40 -6.30 -4.19
N GLU A 87 -11.18 -5.37 -3.66
CA GLU A 87 -12.29 -4.72 -4.34
C GLU A 87 -12.61 -3.35 -3.72
N ASN A 88 -13.42 -2.56 -4.42
CA ASN A 88 -13.88 -1.26 -3.93
C ASN A 88 -15.02 -1.47 -2.93
N THR A 89 -14.79 -1.14 -1.67
CA THR A 89 -15.80 -1.29 -0.60
C THR A 89 -15.47 -0.40 0.61
N PHE A 90 -16.26 -0.52 1.67
CA PHE A 90 -15.96 0.03 2.99
C PHE A 90 -15.81 -1.11 3.99
N LEU A 91 -14.68 -1.17 4.69
CA LEU A 91 -14.46 -2.13 5.77
C LEU A 91 -14.81 -1.47 7.11
N SER A 92 -15.39 -2.25 8.02
CA SER A 92 -15.65 -1.85 9.40
C SER A 92 -14.72 -2.59 10.35
N PHE A 93 -14.03 -1.88 11.22
CA PHE A 93 -13.27 -2.49 12.31
C PHE A 93 -14.21 -2.67 13.49
N SER A 94 -14.67 -3.90 13.73
CA SER A 94 -15.38 -4.22 14.97
C SER A 94 -14.35 -4.33 16.09
N THR A 95 -14.33 -3.40 17.03
CA THR A 95 -13.67 -3.63 18.32
C THR A 95 -14.37 -4.81 18.97
N GLN A 96 -13.69 -5.96 19.10
CA GLN A 96 -14.23 -7.25 19.51
C GLN A 96 -15.43 -7.19 20.47
N THR A 97 -16.63 -7.41 19.93
CA THR A 97 -17.58 -8.40 20.41
C THR A 97 -18.39 -8.87 19.20
N GLU A 98 -18.39 -10.18 18.98
CA GLU A 98 -19.23 -10.91 18.02
C GLU A 98 -18.65 -11.18 16.63
N LYS A 99 -18.25 -12.45 16.52
CA LYS A 99 -18.02 -13.24 15.31
C LYS A 99 -19.15 -13.02 14.29
N ASN A 100 -18.78 -12.62 13.08
CA ASN A 100 -19.31 -13.05 11.77
C ASN A 100 -19.09 -11.91 10.76
N VAL A 101 -17.96 -11.94 10.06
CA VAL A 101 -17.78 -11.08 8.87
C VAL A 101 -18.49 -11.76 7.71
N ASN A 102 -19.80 -11.58 7.63
CA ASN A 102 -20.54 -11.86 6.41
C ASN A 102 -20.45 -10.62 5.52
N SER A 103 -19.73 -10.80 4.42
CA SER A 103 -19.70 -9.93 3.26
C SER A 103 -21.09 -9.88 2.63
N GLU A 104 -21.93 -8.94 3.02
CA GLU A 104 -23.08 -8.44 2.24
C GLU A 104 -23.78 -7.35 3.05
N SER A 105 -23.61 -6.09 2.63
CA SER A 105 -24.58 -4.97 2.72
C SER A 105 -23.88 -3.61 2.86
N TYR A 106 -24.01 -2.75 1.85
CA TYR A 106 -23.64 -1.33 1.89
C TYR A 106 -24.64 -0.49 2.72
N HIS A 107 -24.88 -0.87 3.98
CA HIS A 107 -25.71 -0.07 4.87
C HIS A 107 -24.85 0.92 5.64
N ILE A 108 -25.10 2.22 5.45
CA ILE A 108 -24.63 3.28 6.35
C ILE A 108 -25.20 2.96 7.73
N SER A 109 -24.40 2.32 8.58
CA SER A 109 -24.72 2.08 9.97
C SER A 109 -24.51 3.40 10.72
N ASN A 110 -25.57 3.87 11.36
CA ASN A 110 -25.54 5.04 12.24
C ASN A 110 -24.93 4.72 13.63
N ASP A 111 -24.33 3.54 13.78
CA ASP A 111 -23.57 3.14 14.96
C ASP A 111 -22.09 3.42 14.72
N GLY A 112 -21.44 4.05 15.71
CA GLY A 112 -20.10 4.63 15.72
C GLY A 112 -18.90 3.70 15.42
N ASN A 113 -19.06 2.69 14.58
CA ASN A 113 -17.98 1.91 14.01
C ASN A 113 -17.36 2.69 12.84
N ALA A 114 -16.09 3.07 12.99
CA ALA A 114 -15.35 3.76 11.94
C ALA A 114 -15.27 2.88 10.68
N LYS A 115 -15.85 3.37 9.58
CA LYS A 115 -15.73 2.75 8.26
C LYS A 115 -14.53 3.29 7.54
N VAL A 116 -13.72 2.39 7.01
CA VAL A 116 -12.55 2.72 6.20
C VAL A 116 -12.85 2.42 4.74
N LYS A 117 -12.63 3.42 3.88
CA LYS A 117 -12.71 3.25 2.43
C LYS A 117 -11.53 2.41 1.97
N VAL A 118 -11.81 1.35 1.21
CA VAL A 118 -10.79 0.55 0.54
C VAL A 118 -11.09 0.40 -0.94
N ILE A 119 -10.05 0.26 -1.75
CA ILE A 119 -10.17 0.13 -3.20
C ILE A 119 -9.24 -0.93 -3.77
N SER A 120 -9.61 -1.52 -4.91
CA SER A 120 -8.70 -2.36 -5.68
C SER A 120 -7.69 -1.50 -6.44
N LEU A 121 -6.44 -1.97 -6.49
CA LEU A 121 -5.40 -1.30 -7.27
C LEU A 121 -5.73 -1.35 -8.77
N ASP A 122 -6.28 -2.45 -9.25
CA ASP A 122 -6.68 -2.63 -10.65
C ASP A 122 -7.69 -1.58 -11.10
N SER A 123 -8.73 -1.30 -10.30
CA SER A 123 -9.69 -0.23 -10.64
C SER A 123 -9.01 1.13 -10.63
N PHE A 124 -8.18 1.41 -9.62
CA PHE A 124 -7.49 2.69 -9.50
C PHE A 124 -6.57 2.96 -10.70
N VAL A 125 -5.75 1.97 -11.06
CA VAL A 125 -4.80 2.05 -12.18
C VAL A 125 -5.53 2.25 -13.50
N LYS A 126 -6.62 1.50 -13.74
CA LYS A 126 -7.44 1.61 -14.95
C LYS A 126 -8.10 2.98 -15.08
N GLU A 127 -8.74 3.46 -14.02
CA GLU A 127 -9.47 4.75 -14.01
C GLU A 127 -8.52 5.94 -14.22
N ASN A 128 -7.35 5.89 -13.59
CA ASN A 128 -6.37 6.98 -13.66
C ASN A 128 -5.35 6.83 -14.79
N LYS A 129 -5.43 5.75 -15.59
CA LYS A 129 -4.53 5.44 -16.70
C LYS A 129 -3.05 5.44 -16.29
N ILE A 130 -2.76 4.86 -15.13
CA ILE A 130 -1.42 4.79 -14.56
C ILE A 130 -0.71 3.56 -15.12
N VAL A 131 0.61 3.64 -15.30
CA VAL A 131 1.47 2.48 -15.59
C VAL A 131 2.44 2.36 -14.42
N PRO A 132 2.16 1.53 -13.39
CA PRO A 132 3.01 1.40 -12.22
C PRO A 132 4.38 0.80 -12.57
N SER A 133 5.43 1.37 -12.01
CA SER A 133 6.82 0.90 -12.12
C SER A 133 7.28 0.17 -10.85
N LEU A 134 6.72 0.57 -9.71
CA LEU A 134 7.01 0.02 -8.39
C LEU A 134 5.72 0.01 -7.56
N ILE A 135 5.48 -1.09 -6.85
CA ILE A 135 4.47 -1.19 -5.80
C ILE A 135 5.17 -1.50 -4.49
N LYS A 136 5.11 -0.55 -3.55
CA LYS A 136 5.45 -0.75 -2.14
C LYS A 136 4.17 -1.01 -1.36
N MET A 137 4.18 -2.02 -0.51
CA MET A 137 3.01 -2.44 0.26
C MET A 137 3.42 -2.84 1.67
N ASP A 138 2.93 -2.08 2.64
CA ASP A 138 3.13 -2.29 4.07
C ASP A 138 1.83 -1.88 4.77
N ILE A 139 0.86 -2.81 4.84
CA ILE A 139 -0.56 -2.49 5.11
C ILE A 139 -1.16 -3.35 6.22
N GLU A 140 -0.34 -3.72 7.20
CA GLU A 140 -0.76 -4.28 8.49
C GLU A 140 -1.68 -5.53 8.36
N GLY A 141 -1.35 -6.45 7.46
CA GLY A 141 -2.03 -7.74 7.30
C GLY A 141 -3.05 -7.80 6.16
N ALA A 142 -3.25 -6.70 5.42
CA ALA A 142 -4.13 -6.66 4.25
C ALA A 142 -3.41 -7.03 2.93
N GLU A 143 -2.13 -7.41 2.98
CA GLU A 143 -1.27 -7.59 1.79
C GLU A 143 -1.83 -8.61 0.80
N TYR A 144 -2.24 -9.78 1.30
CA TYR A 144 -2.81 -10.83 0.44
C TYR A 144 -4.03 -10.32 -0.33
N GLU A 145 -4.97 -9.66 0.34
CA GLU A 145 -6.21 -9.16 -0.28
C GLU A 145 -5.94 -7.97 -1.21
N ALA A 146 -5.03 -7.07 -0.85
CA ALA A 146 -4.61 -5.99 -1.75
C ALA A 146 -3.94 -6.53 -3.02
N ILE A 147 -3.17 -7.61 -2.92
CA ILE A 147 -2.56 -8.27 -4.08
C ILE A 147 -3.63 -8.95 -4.95
N GLN A 148 -4.67 -9.55 -4.37
CA GLN A 148 -5.83 -10.04 -5.14
C GLN A 148 -6.44 -8.93 -6.00
N GLY A 149 -6.59 -7.73 -5.43
CA GLY A 149 -7.10 -6.54 -6.12
C GLY A 149 -6.10 -5.85 -7.04
N ALA A 150 -4.88 -6.38 -7.17
CA ALA A 150 -3.79 -5.86 -7.99
C ALA A 150 -3.30 -6.84 -9.06
N LEU A 151 -3.93 -8.03 -9.17
CA LEU A 151 -3.44 -9.11 -10.03
C LEU A 151 -3.31 -8.67 -11.48
N ASN A 152 -4.32 -7.99 -12.04
CA ASN A 152 -4.26 -7.59 -13.45
C ASN A 152 -3.14 -6.56 -13.67
N THR A 153 -2.98 -5.62 -12.75
CA THR A 153 -1.91 -4.61 -12.77
C THR A 153 -0.54 -5.28 -12.73
N ILE A 154 -0.32 -6.21 -11.80
CA ILE A 154 0.94 -6.91 -11.61
C ILE A 154 1.28 -7.74 -12.85
N GLN A 155 0.32 -8.51 -13.38
CA GLN A 155 0.53 -9.35 -14.56
C GLN A 155 0.78 -8.53 -15.83
N THR A 156 0.06 -7.42 -16.00
CA THR A 156 0.13 -6.58 -17.20
C THR A 156 1.41 -5.75 -17.24
N PHE A 157 1.74 -5.06 -16.15
CA PHE A 157 2.83 -4.07 -16.15
C PHE A 157 4.13 -4.60 -15.53
N LYS A 158 4.08 -5.71 -14.79
CA LYS A 158 5.22 -6.34 -14.11
C LYS A 158 6.07 -5.32 -13.32
N PRO A 159 5.45 -4.50 -12.45
CA PRO A 159 6.19 -3.54 -11.63
C PRO A 159 7.15 -4.28 -10.69
N LYS A 160 8.19 -3.57 -10.25
CA LYS A 160 8.96 -3.97 -9.07
C LYS A 160 8.02 -4.09 -7.87
N LEU A 161 8.25 -5.05 -6.97
CA LEU A 161 7.40 -5.30 -5.81
C LEU A 161 8.22 -5.25 -4.53
N GLN A 162 7.84 -4.38 -3.60
CA GLN A 162 8.39 -4.27 -2.25
C GLN A 162 7.25 -4.55 -1.26
N ILE A 163 7.07 -5.82 -0.90
CA ILE A 163 5.92 -6.28 -0.12
C ILE A 163 6.37 -6.69 1.28
N CYS A 164 5.73 -6.12 2.29
CA CYS A 164 5.86 -6.52 3.67
C CYS A 164 5.16 -7.86 3.90
N ILE A 165 5.81 -8.83 4.55
CA ILE A 165 5.27 -10.20 4.70
C ILE A 165 5.30 -10.71 6.15
N HIS A 166 5.56 -9.83 7.13
CA HIS A 166 5.73 -10.24 8.52
C HIS A 166 4.43 -10.16 9.36
N HIS A 167 3.38 -9.50 8.84
CA HIS A 167 2.09 -9.35 9.52
C HIS A 167 1.31 -10.67 9.60
N ASN A 168 1.48 -11.54 8.61
CA ASN A 168 0.89 -12.88 8.61
C ASN A 168 1.92 -13.90 8.12
N VAL A 169 2.16 -14.94 8.91
CA VAL A 169 3.13 -16.00 8.58
C VAL A 169 2.78 -16.67 7.25
N GLU A 170 1.50 -16.77 6.90
CA GLU A 170 1.07 -17.39 5.65
C GLU A 170 1.48 -16.62 4.39
N ASP A 171 1.70 -15.31 4.52
CA ASP A 171 2.05 -14.44 3.39
C ASP A 171 3.41 -14.80 2.80
N PHE A 172 4.30 -15.41 3.59
CA PHE A 172 5.59 -15.92 3.13
C PHE A 172 5.48 -16.89 1.94
N TRP A 173 4.41 -17.66 1.84
CA TRP A 173 4.21 -18.59 0.72
C TRP A 173 3.02 -18.22 -0.16
N ARG A 174 1.92 -17.70 0.41
CA ARG A 174 0.71 -17.40 -0.34
C ARG A 174 0.93 -16.26 -1.34
N ILE A 175 1.64 -15.20 -0.95
CA ILE A 175 1.90 -14.05 -1.82
C ILE A 175 2.79 -14.44 -3.03
N PRO A 176 3.96 -15.10 -2.84
CA PRO A 176 4.77 -15.52 -3.98
C PRO A 176 4.04 -16.49 -4.94
N ILE A 177 3.20 -17.39 -4.43
CA ILE A 177 2.41 -18.30 -5.27
C ILE A 177 1.35 -17.51 -6.06
N LEU A 178 0.73 -16.52 -5.42
CA LEU A 178 -0.30 -15.70 -6.04
C LEU A 178 0.24 -14.87 -7.21
N ILE A 179 1.44 -14.27 -7.05
CA ILE A 179 2.08 -13.42 -8.06
C ILE A 179 2.66 -14.24 -9.23
N LYS A 180 3.01 -15.52 -9.02
CA LYS A 180 3.58 -16.39 -10.07
C LYS A 180 2.56 -16.94 -11.07
N LYS A 181 1.26 -16.73 -10.83
CA LYS A 181 0.19 -17.11 -11.77
C LYS A 181 0.10 -16.12 -12.92
#